data_AF-A0A9Q7X8F9-F1
#
_entry.id   AF-A0A9Q7X8F9-F1
#
_cell.length_a   1.000
_cell.length_b   1.000
_cell.length_c   1.000
_cell.angle_alpha   90.00
_cell.angle_beta   90.00
_cell.angle_gamma   90.00
#
_symmetry.space_group_name_H-M   'P 1'
#
loop_
_entity.id
_entity.type
_entity.pdbx_description
1 polymer ?
#
loop_
_entity_poly.entity_id
_entity_poly.type
_entity_poly.pdbx_seq_one_letter_code
_entity_poly.pdbx_strand_id
1 'polypeptide(L)'
;MSSPAKIDPLAVFLSDSAKASSSKCGIDSPASLKSSTTGKPSLRMTAAETAIRQLNLKSSEPTPSFTSLLPSSSSRPLHPVDTNVCKAERQEASRSRSSFSTPSPKLSALRTSATKKVRSPSSKGVVSGTRSVAKVNKLGTVLGSTASVTLKGARISVKVPQKLPSPRLTPRSSPYEDLVAHLARHHLFAESKQVEQHSIPSDYLLTRYLDLAHLGKCSLYHQTSTFLHANGETITAHVKPGQSLPVSVPVDVTALINTLQVPPTHILAVHSDNEEAKLYVVHGLVLALQCVSIPFLPASNDRQEGMKVIKDMATLTLRVPSLQHFDVVLRWLYSQSTTSLLHELLPIKYIVAYLTRRSITKRKASASASDNNKQESAAIADVDVSKLSTLDLAEAMSTMSTKTFLELLQTIQGVWKNGVALGIVSWNFWTQLDNAWNLIIGAMVASKHRSQLKMAAVAAATANELTAQLQSTRIE
;
A
#
# COMPACT_ATOMS: atom_id res chain seq x y z
N MET A 1 9.12 55.67 -9.55
CA MET A 1 8.41 54.70 -10.41
C MET A 1 8.31 53.40 -9.63
N SER A 2 7.17 53.12 -9.01
CA SER A 2 6.97 51.89 -8.25
C SER A 2 6.74 50.73 -9.21
N SER A 3 7.57 49.70 -9.15
CA SER A 3 7.36 48.46 -9.90
C SER A 3 5.97 47.88 -9.57
N PRO A 4 5.19 47.43 -10.57
CA PRO A 4 3.91 46.79 -10.30
C PRO A 4 4.14 45.53 -9.46
N ALA A 5 3.40 45.40 -8.37
CA ALA A 5 3.45 44.22 -7.52
C ALA A 5 3.18 42.98 -8.39
N LYS A 6 4.14 42.03 -8.41
CA LYS A 6 3.93 40.72 -9.03
C LYS A 6 2.78 40.06 -8.29
N ILE A 7 1.59 40.06 -8.90
CA ILE A 7 0.45 39.27 -8.43
C ILE A 7 0.94 37.83 -8.38
N ASP A 8 0.88 37.20 -7.21
CA ASP A 8 1.17 35.77 -7.07
C ASP A 8 0.17 35.03 -7.97
N PRO A 9 0.63 34.36 -9.06
CA PRO A 9 -0.25 33.62 -9.97
C PRO A 9 -1.14 32.61 -9.22
N LEU A 10 -0.75 32.23 -8.00
CA LEU A 10 -1.49 31.30 -7.16
C LEU A 10 -2.63 31.93 -6.36
N ALA A 11 -2.59 33.22 -6.05
CA ALA A 11 -3.78 33.88 -5.48
C ALA A 11 -4.94 33.81 -6.48
N VAL A 12 -4.63 33.88 -7.77
CA VAL A 12 -5.59 33.68 -8.88
C VAL A 12 -5.98 32.20 -9.00
N PHE A 13 -5.03 31.26 -8.90
CA PHE A 13 -5.29 29.80 -8.92
C PHE A 13 -6.40 29.39 -7.93
N LEU A 14 -6.31 29.88 -6.69
CA LEU A 14 -7.26 29.55 -5.61
C LEU A 14 -8.57 30.33 -5.72
N SER A 15 -8.50 31.58 -6.17
CA SER A 15 -9.68 32.42 -6.39
C SER A 15 -10.52 31.92 -7.56
N ASP A 16 -9.88 31.42 -8.62
CA ASP A 16 -10.55 31.01 -9.85
C ASP A 16 -11.02 29.57 -9.82
N SER A 17 -10.36 28.65 -9.09
CA SER A 17 -10.94 27.33 -8.82
C SER A 17 -12.27 27.44 -8.06
N ALA A 18 -12.38 28.41 -7.13
CA ALA A 18 -13.62 28.72 -6.43
C ALA A 18 -14.63 29.54 -7.25
N LYS A 19 -14.20 30.28 -8.29
CA LYS A 19 -15.07 31.14 -9.12
C LYS A 19 -15.49 30.53 -10.46
N ALA A 20 -14.72 29.59 -11.01
CA ALA A 20 -14.97 28.95 -12.31
C ALA A 20 -16.23 28.06 -12.31
N SER A 21 -16.81 27.77 -11.15
CA SER A 21 -18.12 27.10 -10.99
C SER A 21 -19.31 28.07 -10.97
N SER A 22 -19.11 29.40 -11.03
CA SER A 22 -20.19 30.38 -11.12
C SER A 22 -20.45 30.83 -12.57
N SER A 23 -21.18 30.03 -13.34
CA SER A 23 -21.73 30.50 -14.62
C SER A 23 -22.90 31.47 -14.35
N LYS A 24 -22.76 32.71 -14.80
CA LYS A 24 -23.68 33.84 -14.65
C LYS A 24 -25.14 33.53 -15.00
N CYS A 25 -26.06 33.82 -14.08
CA CYS A 25 -27.43 34.22 -14.41
C CYS A 25 -27.47 35.76 -14.43
N GLY A 26 -27.65 36.34 -15.61
CA GLY A 26 -27.68 37.79 -15.82
C GLY A 26 -29.04 38.39 -15.47
N ILE A 27 -29.03 39.59 -14.88
CA ILE A 27 -30.17 40.51 -14.85
C ILE A 27 -29.73 41.75 -15.64
N ASP A 28 -30.55 42.11 -16.62
CA ASP A 28 -30.37 43.17 -17.61
C ASP A 28 -30.43 44.58 -17.03
N SER A 29 -29.59 45.49 -17.56
CA SER A 29 -30.03 46.79 -18.13
C SER A 29 -28.86 47.66 -18.64
N PRO A 30 -29.12 48.62 -19.57
CA PRO A 30 -28.16 49.00 -20.61
C PRO A 30 -27.62 50.43 -20.48
N ALA A 31 -26.42 50.68 -21.03
CA ALA A 31 -26.07 51.97 -21.64
C ALA A 31 -24.85 51.88 -22.57
N SER A 32 -24.98 52.61 -23.68
CA SER A 32 -24.16 52.73 -24.90
C SER A 32 -22.82 53.47 -24.73
N LEU A 33 -21.79 53.09 -25.51
CA LEU A 33 -21.18 53.88 -26.62
C LEU A 33 -19.80 53.33 -27.08
N LYS A 34 -19.69 53.02 -28.39
CA LYS A 34 -18.63 53.26 -29.42
C LYS A 34 -17.13 53.27 -28.99
N SER A 35 -16.11 52.79 -29.73
CA SER A 35 -15.90 52.36 -31.13
C SER A 35 -14.45 51.84 -31.32
N SER A 36 -14.23 50.94 -32.30
CA SER A 36 -13.00 50.65 -33.10
C SER A 36 -11.71 50.22 -32.34
N THR A 37 -10.90 49.24 -32.74
CA THR A 37 -10.38 48.90 -34.07
C THR A 37 -9.99 47.41 -34.15
N THR A 38 -9.94 46.93 -35.39
CA THR A 38 -9.65 45.58 -35.85
C THR A 38 -8.21 45.11 -35.60
N GLY A 39 -8.09 43.94 -34.99
CA GLY A 39 -6.92 43.07 -35.08
C GLY A 39 -7.33 41.67 -34.63
N LYS A 40 -7.55 40.75 -35.58
CA LYS A 40 -7.84 39.34 -35.27
C LYS A 40 -6.51 38.64 -34.92
N PRO A 41 -6.24 38.23 -33.67
CA PRO A 41 -5.21 37.24 -33.42
C PRO A 41 -5.76 35.86 -33.84
N SER A 42 -4.96 35.13 -34.60
CA SER A 42 -5.20 33.71 -34.87
C SER A 42 -5.22 32.97 -33.52
N LEU A 43 -6.41 32.47 -33.13
CA LEU A 43 -6.59 31.64 -31.95
C LEU A 43 -5.82 30.33 -32.16
N ARG A 44 -4.62 30.24 -31.60
CA ARG A 44 -3.93 28.96 -31.42
C ARG A 44 -4.78 28.13 -30.45
N MET A 45 -5.46 27.11 -30.97
CA MET A 45 -6.09 26.08 -30.15
C MET A 45 -5.03 25.45 -29.25
N THR A 46 -5.30 25.40 -27.94
CA THR A 46 -4.35 24.79 -26.99
C THR A 46 -4.51 23.26 -26.96
N ALA A 47 -3.50 22.57 -26.45
CA ALA A 47 -3.54 21.11 -26.31
C ALA A 47 -4.68 20.67 -25.37
N ALA A 48 -4.93 21.45 -24.31
CA ALA A 48 -6.04 21.23 -23.39
C ALA A 48 -7.42 21.36 -24.09
N GLU A 49 -7.59 22.35 -24.96
CA GLU A 49 -8.85 22.54 -25.70
C GLU A 49 -9.10 21.42 -26.72
N THR A 50 -8.05 20.87 -27.29
CA THR A 50 -8.11 19.69 -28.18
C THR A 50 -8.51 18.43 -27.40
N ALA A 51 -7.95 18.22 -26.21
CA ALA A 51 -8.30 17.09 -25.34
C ALA A 51 -9.77 17.15 -24.87
N ILE A 52 -10.26 18.33 -24.49
CA ILE A 52 -11.67 18.55 -24.09
C ILE A 52 -12.63 18.19 -25.24
N ARG A 53 -12.30 18.60 -26.48
CA ARG A 53 -13.11 18.27 -27.67
C ARG A 53 -13.12 16.78 -27.98
N GLN A 54 -11.97 16.11 -27.86
CA GLN A 54 -11.86 14.66 -28.14
C GLN A 54 -12.64 13.80 -27.12
N LEU A 55 -12.75 14.25 -25.87
CA LEU A 55 -13.51 13.55 -24.84
C LEU A 55 -15.03 13.77 -24.99
N ASN A 56 -15.46 14.97 -25.38
CA ASN A 56 -16.88 15.30 -25.60
C ASN A 56 -17.46 14.67 -26.89
N LEU A 57 -16.63 14.35 -27.89
CA LEU A 57 -17.09 13.66 -29.10
C LEU A 57 -17.40 12.17 -28.90
N LYS A 58 -17.02 11.59 -27.75
CA LYS A 58 -17.23 10.16 -27.46
C LYS A 58 -18.52 9.86 -26.68
N SER A 59 -19.30 10.88 -26.32
CA SER A 59 -20.54 10.74 -25.54
C SER A 59 -21.83 10.97 -26.33
N SER A 60 -21.76 11.16 -27.64
CA SER A 60 -22.96 11.33 -28.49
C SER A 60 -22.95 10.35 -29.66
N GLU A 61 -23.63 9.21 -29.51
CA GLU A 61 -24.31 8.57 -30.64
C GLU A 61 -25.70 8.06 -30.24
N PRO A 62 -26.69 8.16 -31.15
CA PRO A 62 -28.08 7.88 -30.91
C PRO A 62 -28.44 6.41 -31.17
N THR A 63 -29.55 5.98 -30.58
CA THR A 63 -30.19 4.67 -30.73
C THR A 63 -30.59 4.38 -32.19
N PRO A 64 -30.49 3.10 -32.63
CA PRO A 64 -31.59 2.53 -33.41
C PRO A 64 -31.96 1.09 -33.00
N SER A 65 -33.21 0.75 -33.32
CA SER A 65 -33.96 -0.49 -33.05
C SER A 65 -33.82 -1.57 -34.15
N PHE A 66 -33.81 -2.85 -33.73
CA PHE A 66 -34.20 -4.16 -34.38
C PHE A 66 -33.76 -4.44 -35.85
N THR A 67 -33.20 -5.59 -36.29
CA THR A 67 -33.58 -7.02 -36.12
C THR A 67 -32.48 -7.94 -36.72
N SER A 68 -32.19 -9.07 -36.05
CA SER A 68 -31.73 -10.42 -36.53
C SER A 68 -30.64 -10.61 -37.61
N LEU A 69 -29.52 -11.28 -37.26
CA LEU A 69 -29.11 -12.64 -37.70
C LEU A 69 -27.72 -13.05 -37.13
N LEU A 70 -27.65 -14.26 -36.55
CA LEU A 70 -26.46 -15.02 -36.09
C LEU A 70 -25.68 -15.62 -37.30
N PRO A 71 -24.38 -16.02 -37.21
CA PRO A 71 -23.89 -17.14 -36.37
C PRO A 71 -22.52 -16.91 -35.66
N SER A 72 -22.36 -17.30 -34.39
CA SER A 72 -21.79 -18.57 -33.89
C SER A 72 -20.28 -18.57 -33.57
N SER A 73 -19.95 -18.54 -32.29
CA SER A 73 -19.14 -19.57 -31.58
C SER A 73 -19.27 -19.30 -30.07
N SER A 74 -19.98 -20.16 -29.32
CA SER A 74 -19.43 -21.31 -28.56
C SER A 74 -18.38 -20.86 -27.55
N SER A 75 -18.50 -20.99 -26.22
CA SER A 75 -19.38 -21.79 -25.37
C SER A 75 -19.27 -21.31 -23.91
N ARG A 76 -20.41 -21.20 -23.25
CA ARG A 76 -20.67 -21.16 -21.78
C ARG A 76 -20.37 -22.55 -21.14
N PRO A 77 -20.67 -22.88 -19.85
CA PRO A 77 -20.77 -22.10 -18.58
C PRO A 77 -20.29 -22.82 -17.27
N LEU A 78 -20.03 -22.01 -16.22
CA LEU A 78 -20.39 -22.08 -14.77
C LEU A 78 -20.04 -23.29 -13.85
N HIS A 79 -19.32 -22.95 -12.74
CA HIS A 79 -19.46 -23.31 -11.29
C HIS A 79 -19.48 -24.79 -10.82
N PRO A 80 -19.22 -25.16 -9.53
CA PRO A 80 -19.25 -24.39 -8.28
C PRO A 80 -18.04 -24.56 -7.31
N VAL A 81 -18.15 -23.85 -6.18
CA VAL A 81 -17.35 -23.86 -4.95
C VAL A 81 -17.39 -25.22 -4.25
N ASP A 82 -16.29 -25.61 -3.58
CA ASP A 82 -16.38 -26.23 -2.25
C ASP A 82 -15.07 -26.04 -1.45
N THR A 83 -15.21 -25.28 -0.36
CA THR A 83 -14.31 -25.25 0.79
C THR A 83 -14.61 -26.43 1.69
N ASN A 84 -13.61 -27.11 2.24
CA ASN A 84 -13.74 -27.66 3.60
C ASN A 84 -12.39 -27.75 4.32
N VAL A 85 -12.40 -27.16 5.50
CA VAL A 85 -11.40 -27.22 6.57
C VAL A 85 -12.08 -27.88 7.77
N CYS A 86 -11.27 -28.57 8.60
CA CYS A 86 -11.55 -29.24 9.89
C CYS A 86 -12.05 -30.70 9.77
N LYS A 87 -11.64 -31.64 10.65
CA LYS A 87 -11.29 -31.50 12.07
C LYS A 87 -10.42 -32.68 12.58
N ALA A 88 -9.82 -32.47 13.75
CA ALA A 88 -9.14 -33.46 14.58
C ALA A 88 -10.11 -34.45 15.29
N GLU A 89 -9.51 -35.52 15.83
CA GLU A 89 -9.80 -36.17 17.14
C GLU A 89 -10.41 -37.60 17.17
N ARG A 90 -9.53 -38.56 17.54
CA ARG A 90 -9.59 -39.63 18.58
C ARG A 90 -10.91 -40.37 18.95
N GLN A 91 -10.81 -41.72 18.93
CA GLN A 91 -11.55 -42.77 19.68
C GLN A 91 -13.09 -42.82 19.49
N GLU A 92 -13.81 -43.94 19.38
CA GLU A 92 -13.72 -45.24 20.04
C GLU A 92 -14.61 -46.27 19.28
N ALA A 93 -14.62 -47.53 19.73
CA ALA A 93 -15.15 -48.72 19.07
C ALA A 93 -16.68 -48.82 18.91
N SER A 94 -17.15 -49.57 17.90
CA SER A 94 -18.13 -50.66 18.08
C SER A 94 -18.43 -51.42 16.78
N ARG A 95 -18.69 -52.71 16.95
CA ARG A 95 -18.99 -53.75 15.95
C ARG A 95 -20.44 -53.62 15.45
N SER A 96 -20.70 -53.95 14.18
CA SER A 96 -21.87 -54.77 13.80
C SER A 96 -21.85 -55.20 12.33
N ARG A 97 -22.39 -56.41 12.11
CA ARG A 97 -22.49 -57.21 10.88
C ARG A 97 -23.64 -56.78 9.98
N SER A 98 -23.49 -57.00 8.67
CA SER A 98 -24.45 -57.69 7.75
C SER A 98 -23.87 -57.62 6.33
N SER A 99 -23.38 -58.71 5.74
CA SER A 99 -24.09 -59.72 4.91
C SER A 99 -24.98 -59.12 3.83
N PHE A 100 -24.58 -59.22 2.55
CA PHE A 100 -25.34 -59.82 1.44
C PHE A 100 -24.45 -59.88 0.17
N SER A 101 -24.89 -60.68 -0.79
CA SER A 101 -24.10 -61.60 -1.60
C SER A 101 -24.27 -61.39 -3.11
N THR A 102 -23.14 -61.52 -3.87
CA THR A 102 -22.98 -62.11 -5.24
C THR A 102 -23.78 -61.53 -6.44
N PRO A 103 -23.48 -61.89 -7.73
CA PRO A 103 -22.31 -62.55 -8.33
C PRO A 103 -21.73 -61.83 -9.58
N SER A 104 -20.58 -62.34 -10.05
CA SER A 104 -19.95 -62.10 -11.36
C SER A 104 -20.68 -62.78 -12.54
N PRO A 105 -20.34 -62.47 -13.81
CA PRO A 105 -19.41 -63.31 -14.60
C PRO A 105 -18.46 -62.48 -15.52
N LYS A 106 -17.16 -62.76 -15.67
CA LYS A 106 -16.45 -63.76 -16.52
C LYS A 106 -16.71 -63.65 -18.06
N LEU A 107 -15.72 -63.17 -18.83
CA LEU A 107 -14.86 -63.96 -19.76
C LEU A 107 -14.15 -63.14 -20.88
N SER A 108 -12.84 -63.44 -21.06
CA SER A 108 -12.09 -63.59 -22.35
C SER A 108 -11.81 -62.32 -23.19
N ALA A 109 -10.72 -62.12 -23.95
CA ALA A 109 -9.59 -62.96 -24.39
C ALA A 109 -8.39 -62.09 -24.89
N LEU A 110 -7.20 -62.71 -24.85
CA LEU A 110 -5.99 -62.60 -25.69
C LEU A 110 -5.74 -61.36 -26.60
N ARG A 111 -4.50 -60.83 -26.52
CA ARG A 111 -3.51 -60.95 -27.61
C ARG A 111 -2.07 -60.59 -27.20
N THR A 112 -1.15 -61.23 -27.90
CA THR A 112 0.29 -61.44 -27.65
C THR A 112 1.20 -60.60 -28.56
N SER A 113 2.50 -60.60 -28.22
CA SER A 113 3.70 -60.27 -29.03
C SER A 113 4.09 -58.78 -29.08
N ALA A 114 5.37 -58.36 -29.12
CA ALA A 114 6.61 -59.04 -29.47
C ALA A 114 7.86 -58.40 -28.81
N THR A 115 8.95 -59.16 -28.91
CA THR A 115 10.28 -59.06 -28.32
C THR A 115 11.22 -57.98 -28.87
N LYS A 116 12.22 -57.54 -28.07
CA LYS A 116 13.63 -57.47 -28.52
C LYS A 116 14.63 -57.47 -27.34
N LYS A 117 15.46 -58.51 -27.31
CA LYS A 117 16.68 -58.73 -26.51
C LYS A 117 17.87 -58.03 -27.17
N VAL A 118 18.78 -57.41 -26.39
CA VAL A 118 20.26 -57.41 -26.56
C VAL A 118 20.85 -57.15 -25.16
N ARG A 119 21.27 -58.17 -24.41
CA ARG A 119 22.61 -58.81 -24.28
C ARG A 119 23.65 -57.97 -23.50
N SER A 120 23.90 -58.43 -22.26
CA SER A 120 24.98 -58.10 -21.30
C SER A 120 26.38 -58.56 -21.78
N PRO A 121 27.50 -58.23 -21.08
CA PRO A 121 27.91 -58.87 -19.80
C PRO A 121 28.49 -57.87 -18.76
N SER A 122 28.26 -57.98 -17.46
CA SER A 122 28.79 -58.94 -16.45
C SER A 122 30.32 -58.91 -16.25
N SER A 123 30.77 -58.31 -15.14
CA SER A 123 31.84 -58.85 -14.31
C SER A 123 31.65 -58.44 -12.84
N LYS A 124 31.83 -59.43 -11.96
CA LYS A 124 31.70 -59.41 -10.50
C LYS A 124 32.76 -58.53 -9.81
N GLY A 125 32.40 -58.00 -8.63
CA GLY A 125 33.36 -57.46 -7.67
C GLY A 125 32.67 -57.06 -6.37
N VAL A 126 32.66 -57.98 -5.41
CA VAL A 126 32.29 -57.78 -4.00
C VAL A 126 33.36 -56.94 -3.32
N VAL A 127 33.03 -55.80 -2.68
CA VAL A 127 33.59 -55.33 -1.39
C VAL A 127 32.67 -54.24 -0.81
N SER A 128 32.45 -54.35 0.50
CA SER A 128 31.75 -53.45 1.43
C SER A 128 32.22 -51.99 1.39
N GLY A 129 31.30 -51.03 1.55
CA GLY A 129 31.66 -49.61 1.70
C GLY A 129 30.47 -48.67 1.76
N THR A 130 30.19 -48.17 2.95
CA THR A 130 29.22 -47.12 3.27
C THR A 130 29.44 -45.84 2.46
N ARG A 131 28.40 -45.30 1.79
CA ARG A 131 28.26 -43.85 1.56
C ARG A 131 26.88 -43.44 1.01
N SER A 132 26.21 -42.64 1.84
CA SER A 132 25.31 -41.51 1.53
C SER A 132 25.18 -41.10 0.06
N VAL A 133 23.94 -41.09 -0.47
CA VAL A 133 23.51 -40.16 -1.53
C VAL A 133 22.06 -39.75 -1.30
N ALA A 134 21.90 -38.51 -0.84
CA ALA A 134 20.63 -37.79 -0.86
C ALA A 134 20.18 -37.57 -2.31
N LYS A 135 19.00 -38.08 -2.65
CA LYS A 135 18.41 -37.91 -3.98
C LYS A 135 17.80 -36.51 -4.09
N VAL A 136 18.41 -35.79 -5.01
CA VAL A 136 18.19 -34.41 -5.46
C VAL A 136 16.76 -34.19 -5.94
N ASN A 137 15.98 -33.37 -5.23
CA ASN A 137 14.90 -32.57 -5.82
C ASN A 137 15.46 -31.17 -6.08
N LYS A 138 16.03 -30.98 -7.27
CA LYS A 138 16.52 -29.69 -7.76
C LYS A 138 15.90 -29.47 -9.13
N LEU A 139 14.67 -28.97 -9.12
CA LEU A 139 14.10 -28.29 -10.28
C LEU A 139 14.43 -26.80 -10.11
N GLY A 140 15.28 -26.31 -11.01
CA GLY A 140 15.80 -24.94 -11.03
C GLY A 140 14.72 -23.89 -11.28
N THR A 141 14.83 -22.74 -10.62
CA THR A 141 15.33 -21.46 -11.18
C THR A 141 14.44 -20.84 -12.26
N VAL A 142 13.58 -19.92 -11.84
CA VAL A 142 13.48 -18.56 -12.42
C VAL A 142 13.26 -17.59 -11.26
N LEU A 143 13.91 -16.42 -11.32
CA LEU A 143 13.90 -15.31 -10.35
C LEU A 143 12.57 -15.14 -9.60
N GLY A 144 12.61 -15.27 -8.27
CA GLY A 144 11.51 -14.83 -7.42
C GLY A 144 12.08 -14.05 -6.24
N SER A 145 11.97 -12.73 -6.27
CA SER A 145 12.26 -11.83 -5.14
C SER A 145 11.24 -11.96 -4.00
N THR A 146 10.67 -13.15 -3.83
CA THR A 146 9.57 -13.46 -2.93
C THR A 146 10.06 -14.44 -1.87
N ALA A 147 9.53 -14.29 -0.65
CA ALA A 147 9.87 -15.18 0.44
C ALA A 147 9.51 -16.63 0.07
N SER A 148 10.35 -17.60 0.43
CA SER A 148 10.08 -19.02 0.21
C SER A 148 10.04 -19.76 1.54
N VAL A 149 9.09 -20.68 1.67
CA VAL A 149 8.93 -21.54 2.85
C VAL A 149 9.33 -22.95 2.45
N THR A 150 10.28 -23.54 3.18
CA THR A 150 10.63 -24.95 3.01
C THR A 150 10.40 -25.71 4.30
N LEU A 151 9.77 -26.88 4.19
CA LEU A 151 9.61 -27.82 5.30
C LEU A 151 10.83 -28.74 5.34
N LYS A 152 11.65 -28.63 6.38
CA LYS A 152 12.79 -29.53 6.61
C LYS A 152 12.56 -30.30 7.90
N GLY A 153 11.86 -31.44 7.79
CA GLY A 153 11.36 -32.20 8.94
C GLY A 153 10.26 -31.42 9.68
N ALA A 154 10.31 -31.43 11.03
CA ALA A 154 9.37 -30.68 11.87
C ALA A 154 9.68 -29.16 11.98
N ARG A 155 10.65 -28.64 11.21
CA ARG A 155 11.06 -27.24 11.26
C ARG A 155 10.66 -26.52 9.97
N ILE A 156 9.95 -25.40 10.13
CA ILE A 156 9.62 -24.48 9.06
C ILE A 156 10.81 -23.53 8.86
N SER A 157 11.40 -23.52 7.66
CA SER A 157 12.43 -22.54 7.29
C SER A 157 11.81 -21.50 6.36
N VAL A 158 11.83 -20.24 6.79
CA VAL A 158 11.38 -19.10 6.00
C VAL A 158 12.61 -18.35 5.48
N LYS A 159 12.71 -18.20 4.16
CA LYS A 159 13.72 -17.36 3.52
C LYS A 159 13.11 -16.00 3.25
N VAL A 160 13.64 -14.96 3.89
CA VAL A 160 13.23 -13.57 3.69
C VAL A 160 14.21 -12.89 2.73
N PRO A 161 13.74 -12.14 1.71
CA PRO A 161 14.61 -11.35 0.85
C PRO A 161 15.41 -10.33 1.65
N GLN A 162 16.69 -10.15 1.33
CA GLN A 162 17.54 -9.18 2.02
C GLN A 162 17.16 -7.73 1.67
N LYS A 163 16.61 -7.50 0.48
CA LYS A 163 16.20 -6.18 -0.02
C LYS A 163 14.81 -6.27 -0.64
N LEU A 164 14.08 -5.15 -0.62
CA LEU A 164 12.86 -5.01 -1.40
C LEU A 164 13.19 -5.06 -2.90
N PRO A 165 12.30 -5.62 -3.74
CA PRO A 165 12.43 -5.52 -5.18
C PRO A 165 12.31 -4.06 -5.62
N SER A 166 13.07 -3.66 -6.65
CA SER A 166 12.86 -2.36 -7.28
C SER A 166 11.43 -2.26 -7.82
N PRO A 167 10.72 -1.14 -7.56
CA PRO A 167 9.34 -0.98 -8.01
C PRO A 167 9.29 -0.95 -9.54
N ARG A 168 8.41 -1.78 -10.12
CA ARG A 168 8.15 -1.79 -11.57
C ARG A 168 6.85 -1.04 -11.82
N LEU A 169 6.96 0.25 -12.08
CA LEU A 169 5.80 1.10 -12.34
C LEU A 169 5.35 0.91 -13.79
N THR A 170 4.03 0.94 -14.01
CA THR A 170 3.43 0.92 -15.35
C THR A 170 2.62 2.20 -15.50
N PRO A 171 3.30 3.34 -15.82
CA PRO A 171 2.62 4.62 -15.93
C PRO A 171 1.59 4.57 -17.07
N ARG A 172 0.40 5.09 -16.83
CA ARG A 172 -0.59 5.37 -17.88
C ARG A 172 -0.37 6.75 -18.50
N SER A 173 0.12 7.66 -17.67
CA SER A 173 0.56 9.02 -17.99
C SER A 173 1.44 9.50 -16.83
N SER A 174 2.27 10.51 -17.05
CA SER A 174 3.20 11.03 -16.04
C SER A 174 3.08 12.55 -15.89
N PRO A 175 2.92 13.08 -14.66
CA PRO A 175 2.91 14.52 -14.43
C PRO A 175 4.28 15.17 -14.66
N TYR A 176 5.36 14.38 -14.83
CA TYR A 176 6.70 14.86 -15.13
C TYR A 176 7.06 14.79 -16.62
N GLU A 177 6.27 14.09 -17.44
CA GLU A 177 6.46 14.03 -18.89
C GLU A 177 5.63 15.12 -19.59
N ASP A 178 4.34 15.18 -19.28
CA ASP A 178 3.43 16.22 -19.79
C ASP A 178 2.34 16.49 -18.74
N LEU A 179 2.58 17.49 -17.89
CA LEU A 179 1.66 17.82 -16.79
C LEU A 179 0.29 18.27 -17.30
N VAL A 180 0.25 19.02 -18.40
CA VAL A 180 -1.00 19.58 -18.96
C VAL A 180 -1.89 18.44 -19.45
N ALA A 181 -1.35 17.54 -20.28
CA ALA A 181 -2.08 16.38 -20.78
C ALA A 181 -2.43 15.39 -19.65
N HIS A 182 -1.53 15.21 -18.68
CA HIS A 182 -1.76 14.35 -17.52
C HIS A 182 -2.95 14.85 -16.67
N LEU A 183 -3.00 16.14 -16.34
CA LEU A 183 -4.12 16.74 -15.61
C LEU A 183 -5.43 16.68 -16.42
N ALA A 184 -5.37 16.99 -17.71
CA ALA A 184 -6.55 16.92 -18.59
C ALA A 184 -7.12 15.49 -18.68
N ARG A 185 -6.25 14.47 -18.72
CA ARG A 185 -6.66 13.05 -18.66
C ARG A 185 -7.42 12.75 -17.38
N HIS A 186 -7.15 13.44 -16.28
CA HIS A 186 -7.86 13.29 -15.00
C HIS A 186 -9.00 14.30 -14.81
N HIS A 187 -9.49 14.91 -15.90
CA HIS A 187 -10.56 15.92 -15.89
C HIS A 187 -10.28 17.15 -14.99
N LEU A 188 -9.01 17.39 -14.67
CA LEU A 188 -8.54 18.56 -13.96
C LEU A 188 -8.23 19.67 -14.97
N PHE A 189 -9.25 20.04 -15.77
CA PHE A 189 -9.09 20.92 -16.92
C PHE A 189 -8.74 22.36 -16.53
N ALA A 190 -9.29 22.85 -15.42
CA ALA A 190 -8.99 24.18 -14.90
C ALA A 190 -7.52 24.27 -14.49
N GLU A 191 -7.04 23.27 -13.75
CA GLU A 191 -5.65 23.15 -13.32
C GLU A 191 -4.71 22.97 -14.52
N SER A 192 -5.08 22.12 -15.49
CA SER A 192 -4.34 21.91 -16.73
C SER A 192 -4.12 23.22 -17.50
N LYS A 193 -5.17 24.02 -17.68
CA LYS A 193 -5.09 25.34 -18.34
C LYS A 193 -4.20 26.31 -17.58
N GLN A 194 -4.28 26.34 -16.26
CA GLN A 194 -3.45 27.21 -15.42
C GLN A 194 -1.98 26.81 -15.47
N VAL A 195 -1.69 25.51 -15.43
CA VAL A 195 -0.34 24.99 -15.62
C VAL A 195 0.23 25.40 -16.98
N GLU A 196 -0.55 25.28 -18.05
CA GLU A 196 -0.14 25.69 -19.40
C GLU A 196 0.14 27.20 -19.46
N GLN A 197 -0.77 28.02 -18.90
CA GLN A 197 -0.65 29.47 -18.91
C GLN A 197 0.57 29.99 -18.12
N HIS A 198 0.91 29.34 -17.01
CA HIS A 198 1.95 29.81 -16.09
C HIS A 198 3.22 28.96 -16.09
N SER A 199 3.29 27.90 -16.91
CA SER A 199 4.41 26.96 -16.97
C SER A 199 4.79 26.39 -15.59
N ILE A 200 3.78 26.02 -14.80
CA ILE A 200 3.95 25.55 -13.42
C ILE A 200 4.49 24.11 -13.41
N PRO A 201 5.59 23.80 -12.71
CA PRO A 201 6.07 22.42 -12.60
C PRO A 201 5.25 21.60 -11.58
N SER A 202 5.21 20.28 -11.77
CA SER A 202 4.41 19.34 -10.95
C SER A 202 4.70 19.46 -9.45
N ASP A 203 5.98 19.45 -9.06
CA ASP A 203 6.38 19.49 -7.65
C ASP A 203 5.97 20.81 -6.97
N TYR A 204 6.01 21.92 -7.71
CA TYR A 204 5.56 23.21 -7.20
C TYR A 204 4.04 23.21 -7.00
N LEU A 205 3.28 22.73 -8.00
CA LEU A 205 1.82 22.64 -7.88
C LEU A 205 1.41 21.77 -6.68
N LEU A 206 2.05 20.60 -6.54
CA LEU A 206 1.79 19.68 -5.43
C LEU A 206 2.12 20.32 -4.08
N THR A 207 3.32 20.91 -3.95
CA THR A 207 3.75 21.57 -2.71
C THR A 207 2.78 22.67 -2.33
N ARG A 208 2.42 23.53 -3.29
CA ARG A 208 1.52 24.65 -3.03
C ARG A 208 0.11 24.19 -2.69
N TYR A 209 -0.38 23.13 -3.32
CA TYR A 209 -1.68 22.54 -2.97
C TYR A 209 -1.69 21.97 -1.55
N LEU A 210 -0.64 21.26 -1.14
CA LEU A 210 -0.53 20.71 0.21
C LEU A 210 -0.38 21.82 1.27
N ASP A 211 0.24 22.95 0.92
CA ASP A 211 0.38 24.12 1.78
C ASP A 211 -0.94 24.88 2.00
N LEU A 212 -1.99 24.62 1.21
CA LEU A 212 -3.34 25.20 1.42
C LEU A 212 -4.03 24.66 2.66
N ALA A 213 -3.56 23.54 3.18
CA ALA A 213 -4.14 22.92 4.34
C ALA A 213 -4.02 23.84 5.56
N HIS A 214 -5.16 24.25 6.13
CA HIS A 214 -5.20 24.97 7.39
C HIS A 214 -4.40 24.18 8.46
N LEU A 215 -3.32 24.74 9.01
CA LEU A 215 -2.35 24.09 9.92
C LEU A 215 -1.24 23.23 9.26
N GLY A 216 -0.98 23.39 7.96
CA GLY A 216 0.15 22.81 7.24
C GLY A 216 -0.12 21.43 6.61
N LYS A 217 0.86 20.91 5.87
CA LYS A 217 0.73 19.76 4.94
C LYS A 217 0.02 18.52 5.51
N CYS A 218 0.29 18.16 6.76
CA CYS A 218 -0.31 16.98 7.40
C CYS A 218 -1.81 17.15 7.72
N SER A 219 -2.30 18.38 7.78
CA SER A 219 -3.68 18.68 8.16
C SER A 219 -4.68 18.23 7.11
N LEU A 220 -4.33 18.28 5.82
CA LEU A 220 -5.27 17.95 4.73
C LEU A 220 -5.77 16.50 4.80
N TYR A 221 -4.90 15.56 5.20
CA TYR A 221 -5.28 14.17 5.45
C TYR A 221 -6.25 14.05 6.64
N HIS A 222 -6.03 14.81 7.70
CA HIS A 222 -6.93 14.77 8.84
C HIS A 222 -8.28 15.42 8.49
N GLN A 223 -8.27 16.50 7.71
CA GLN A 223 -9.47 17.16 7.19
C GLN A 223 -10.31 16.19 6.35
N THR A 224 -9.70 15.40 5.46
CA THR A 224 -10.45 14.38 4.69
C THR A 224 -11.06 13.33 5.62
N SER A 225 -10.32 12.84 6.61
CA SER A 225 -10.84 11.86 7.59
C SER A 225 -12.01 12.44 8.40
N THR A 226 -11.89 13.67 8.90
CA THR A 226 -12.93 14.36 9.67
C THR A 226 -14.15 14.65 8.80
N PHE A 227 -13.94 15.05 7.53
CA PHE A 227 -15.02 15.27 6.57
C PHE A 227 -15.80 13.99 6.28
N LEU A 228 -15.10 12.87 6.04
CA LEU A 228 -15.76 11.58 5.81
C LEU A 228 -16.57 11.14 7.04
N HIS A 229 -16.03 11.35 8.25
CA HIS A 229 -16.76 11.05 9.48
C HIS A 229 -18.01 11.93 9.63
N ALA A 230 -17.89 13.24 9.43
CA ALA A 230 -18.99 14.19 9.56
C ALA A 230 -20.11 13.96 8.51
N ASN A 231 -19.76 13.47 7.33
CA ASN A 231 -20.71 13.20 6.23
C ASN A 231 -20.99 11.71 6.04
N GLY A 232 -20.61 10.86 7.01
CA GLY A 232 -20.65 9.41 6.86
C GLY A 232 -22.05 8.88 6.57
N GLU A 233 -23.07 9.40 7.26
CA GLU A 233 -24.47 9.01 7.05
C GLU A 233 -24.96 9.39 5.64
N THR A 234 -24.70 10.63 5.20
CA THR A 234 -25.07 11.10 3.85
C THR A 234 -24.40 10.25 2.77
N ILE A 235 -23.10 9.96 2.92
CA ILE A 235 -22.34 9.18 1.95
C ILE A 235 -22.84 7.73 1.91
N THR A 236 -23.03 7.10 3.07
CA THR A 236 -23.49 5.70 3.15
C THR A 236 -24.94 5.52 2.73
N ALA A 237 -25.78 6.55 2.82
CA ALA A 237 -27.13 6.52 2.25
C ALA A 237 -27.12 6.34 0.72
N HIS A 238 -26.10 6.87 0.04
CA HIS A 238 -25.91 6.76 -1.41
C HIS A 238 -25.03 5.58 -1.83
N VAL A 239 -24.06 5.20 -0.99
CA VAL A 239 -23.10 4.12 -1.26
C VAL A 239 -23.44 2.90 -0.42
N LYS A 240 -24.22 1.98 -1.00
CA LYS A 240 -24.71 0.78 -0.30
C LYS A 240 -23.85 -0.44 -0.64
N PRO A 241 -23.42 -1.25 0.36
CA PRO A 241 -22.71 -2.51 0.10
C PRO A 241 -23.48 -3.44 -0.84
N GLY A 242 -22.76 -4.08 -1.76
CA GLY A 242 -23.33 -5.00 -2.76
C GLY A 242 -24.00 -4.33 -3.96
N GLN A 243 -24.13 -3.00 -3.98
CA GLN A 243 -24.66 -2.26 -5.13
C GLN A 243 -23.54 -1.66 -5.97
N SER A 244 -23.86 -1.34 -7.24
CA SER A 244 -22.95 -0.57 -8.08
C SER A 244 -22.73 0.82 -7.49
N LEU A 245 -21.48 1.28 -7.48
CA LEU A 245 -21.13 2.60 -6.96
C LEU A 245 -21.83 3.71 -7.78
N PRO A 246 -22.50 4.70 -7.14
CA PRO A 246 -23.17 5.78 -7.86
C PRO A 246 -22.15 6.70 -8.53
N VAL A 247 -22.43 7.28 -9.70
CA VAL A 247 -21.43 8.12 -10.42
C VAL A 247 -20.88 9.27 -9.57
N SER A 248 -21.76 9.93 -8.80
CA SER A 248 -21.40 10.97 -7.85
C SER A 248 -22.29 10.92 -6.61
N VAL A 249 -21.81 11.55 -5.53
CA VAL A 249 -22.57 11.73 -4.28
C VAL A 249 -22.62 13.23 -3.96
N PRO A 250 -23.82 13.82 -3.80
CA PRO A 250 -23.95 15.21 -3.40
C PRO A 250 -23.63 15.36 -1.92
N VAL A 251 -22.69 16.25 -1.58
CA VAL A 251 -22.29 16.54 -0.19
C VAL A 251 -22.27 18.04 0.04
N ASP A 252 -22.84 18.49 1.17
CA ASP A 252 -22.80 19.90 1.58
C ASP A 252 -21.40 20.27 2.07
N VAL A 253 -20.73 21.16 1.34
CA VAL A 253 -19.36 21.62 1.65
C VAL A 253 -19.32 23.07 2.12
N THR A 254 -20.48 23.66 2.41
CA THR A 254 -20.62 25.08 2.78
C THR A 254 -19.74 25.45 3.99
N ALA A 255 -19.70 24.59 5.01
CA ALA A 255 -18.89 24.83 6.21
C ALA A 255 -17.38 24.86 5.93
N LEU A 256 -16.89 24.04 5.00
CA LEU A 256 -15.48 24.03 4.61
C LEU A 256 -15.12 25.30 3.84
N ILE A 257 -15.96 25.69 2.89
CA ILE A 257 -15.74 26.90 2.09
C ILE A 257 -15.76 28.15 2.99
N ASN A 258 -16.72 28.23 3.92
CA ASN A 258 -16.81 29.33 4.88
C ASN A 258 -15.61 29.42 5.83
N THR A 259 -14.91 28.29 6.05
CA THR A 259 -13.69 28.23 6.87
C THR A 259 -12.41 28.26 6.03
N LEU A 260 -12.52 28.61 4.73
CA LEU A 260 -11.42 28.67 3.76
C LEU A 260 -10.64 27.35 3.64
N GLN A 261 -11.28 26.21 3.93
CA GLN A 261 -10.72 24.89 3.75
C GLN A 261 -11.03 24.36 2.35
N VAL A 262 -10.10 23.58 1.80
CA VAL A 262 -10.26 22.96 0.49
C VAL A 262 -11.12 21.70 0.64
N PRO A 263 -12.30 21.62 -0.01
CA PRO A 263 -13.12 20.42 0.09
C PRO A 263 -12.55 19.25 -0.73
N PRO A 264 -12.67 17.99 -0.22
CA PRO A 264 -12.34 16.81 -0.99
C PRO A 264 -13.16 16.74 -2.28
N THR A 265 -12.62 16.14 -3.34
CA THR A 265 -13.29 16.09 -4.66
C THR A 265 -13.83 14.72 -5.03
N HIS A 266 -13.32 13.66 -4.42
CA HIS A 266 -13.67 12.28 -4.79
C HIS A 266 -13.95 11.40 -3.58
N ILE A 267 -14.79 10.39 -3.80
CA ILE A 267 -15.02 9.28 -2.86
C ILE A 267 -14.44 8.01 -3.48
N LEU A 268 -13.42 7.44 -2.88
CA LEU A 268 -12.83 6.17 -3.28
C LEU A 268 -13.44 5.03 -2.49
N ALA A 269 -14.02 4.05 -3.17
CA ALA A 269 -14.31 2.73 -2.65
C ALA A 269 -13.08 1.84 -2.87
N VAL A 270 -12.21 1.78 -1.87
CA VAL A 270 -10.93 1.05 -1.95
C VAL A 270 -11.15 -0.38 -1.50
N HIS A 271 -10.75 -1.36 -2.30
CA HIS A 271 -10.98 -2.76 -1.99
C HIS A 271 -9.79 -3.65 -2.38
N SER A 272 -9.74 -4.82 -1.77
CA SER A 272 -8.88 -5.94 -2.17
C SER A 272 -9.76 -7.08 -2.71
N ASP A 273 -9.18 -8.20 -3.11
CA ASP A 273 -9.90 -9.29 -3.78
C ASP A 273 -10.90 -10.01 -2.87
N ASN A 274 -10.67 -9.98 -1.55
CA ASN A 274 -11.42 -10.74 -0.56
C ASN A 274 -11.89 -9.87 0.63
N GLU A 275 -11.80 -8.55 0.51
CA GLU A 275 -12.13 -7.62 1.59
C GLU A 275 -13.19 -6.64 1.13
N GLU A 276 -14.12 -6.30 2.02
CA GLU A 276 -15.14 -5.28 1.76
C GLU A 276 -14.47 -3.93 1.46
N ALA A 277 -15.10 -3.16 0.57
CA ALA A 277 -14.58 -1.86 0.20
C ALA A 277 -14.63 -0.90 1.40
N LYS A 278 -13.52 -0.22 1.66
CA LYS A 278 -13.46 0.89 2.61
C LYS A 278 -13.54 2.21 1.86
N LEU A 279 -14.39 3.11 2.34
CA LEU A 279 -14.56 4.44 1.74
C LEU A 279 -13.47 5.39 2.22
N TYR A 280 -12.95 6.20 1.31
CA TYR A 280 -12.01 7.29 1.55
C TYR A 280 -12.48 8.52 0.78
N VAL A 281 -12.43 9.70 1.38
CA VAL A 281 -12.57 10.96 0.63
C VAL A 281 -11.19 11.52 0.35
N VAL A 282 -10.97 11.99 -0.89
CA VAL A 282 -9.65 12.40 -1.35
C VAL A 282 -9.72 13.64 -2.24
N HIS A 283 -8.56 14.23 -2.44
CA HIS A 283 -8.32 15.30 -3.39
C HIS A 283 -7.71 14.68 -4.65
N GLY A 284 -8.48 14.67 -5.74
CA GLY A 284 -8.05 14.07 -7.02
C GLY A 284 -6.70 14.60 -7.51
N LEU A 285 -6.45 15.90 -7.33
CA LEU A 285 -5.17 16.53 -7.70
C LEU A 285 -3.97 15.93 -6.95
N VAL A 286 -4.10 15.61 -5.65
CA VAL A 286 -3.02 14.99 -4.86
C VAL A 286 -2.66 13.60 -5.40
N LEU A 287 -3.68 12.84 -5.84
CA LEU A 287 -3.46 11.53 -6.46
C LEU A 287 -2.86 11.67 -7.85
N ALA A 288 -3.43 12.54 -8.70
CA ALA A 288 -2.94 12.76 -10.06
C ALA A 288 -1.47 13.19 -10.09
N LEU A 289 -1.04 14.09 -9.20
CA LEU A 289 0.34 14.58 -9.19
C LEU A 289 1.38 13.57 -8.67
N GLN A 290 0.95 12.52 -7.97
CA GLN A 290 1.87 11.60 -7.29
C GLN A 290 1.75 10.14 -7.74
N CYS A 291 0.66 9.78 -8.42
CA CYS A 291 0.34 8.41 -8.79
C CYS A 291 0.15 8.30 -10.31
N VAL A 292 0.99 7.52 -11.00
CA VAL A 292 0.96 7.39 -12.47
C VAL A 292 0.16 6.20 -12.97
N SER A 293 -0.27 5.31 -12.09
CA SER A 293 -1.03 4.09 -12.44
C SER A 293 -2.47 4.12 -11.94
N ILE A 294 -2.92 5.24 -11.35
CA ILE A 294 -4.31 5.39 -10.89
C ILE A 294 -5.32 5.30 -12.04
N PRO A 295 -6.56 4.87 -11.75
CA PRO A 295 -7.64 5.00 -12.70
C PRO A 295 -7.88 6.47 -13.07
N PHE A 296 -8.59 6.64 -14.17
CA PHE A 296 -9.13 7.92 -14.57
C PHE A 296 -9.94 8.55 -13.42
N LEU A 297 -9.77 9.87 -13.21
CA LEU A 297 -10.49 10.63 -12.18
C LEU A 297 -11.56 11.48 -12.87
N PRO A 298 -12.86 11.23 -12.65
CA PRO A 298 -13.92 12.05 -13.24
C PRO A 298 -13.95 13.46 -12.66
N ALA A 299 -14.56 14.38 -13.40
CA ALA A 299 -14.80 15.73 -12.88
C ALA A 299 -15.76 15.69 -11.68
N SER A 300 -15.44 16.45 -10.64
CA SER A 300 -16.39 16.80 -9.58
C SER A 300 -16.97 18.17 -9.89
N ASN A 301 -18.28 18.31 -9.75
CA ASN A 301 -18.99 19.56 -10.04
C ASN A 301 -19.48 20.19 -8.74
N ASP A 302 -19.51 21.51 -8.72
CA ASP A 302 -20.09 22.27 -7.62
C ASP A 302 -21.40 22.88 -8.10
N ARG A 303 -22.43 22.83 -7.26
CA ARG A 303 -23.73 23.46 -7.52
C ARG A 303 -24.15 24.29 -6.31
N GLN A 304 -24.75 25.44 -6.59
CA GLN A 304 -25.25 26.33 -5.55
C GLN A 304 -26.75 26.09 -5.35
N GLU A 305 -27.14 25.71 -4.13
CA GLU A 305 -28.53 25.52 -3.72
C GLU A 305 -28.88 26.54 -2.62
N GLY A 306 -29.31 27.73 -3.04
CA GLY A 306 -29.55 28.85 -2.12
C GLY A 306 -28.25 29.34 -1.47
N MET A 307 -28.18 29.25 -0.14
CA MET A 307 -26.98 29.58 0.64
C MET A 307 -26.01 28.40 0.78
N LYS A 308 -26.39 27.21 0.29
CA LYS A 308 -25.56 26.02 0.39
C LYS A 308 -24.74 25.81 -0.88
N VAL A 309 -23.50 25.38 -0.70
CA VAL A 309 -22.66 24.88 -1.78
C VAL A 309 -22.63 23.36 -1.66
N ILE A 310 -23.24 22.70 -2.64
CA ILE A 310 -23.26 21.24 -2.75
C ILE A 310 -22.19 20.82 -3.74
N LYS A 311 -21.32 19.90 -3.33
CA LYS A 311 -20.30 19.31 -4.18
C LYS A 311 -20.74 17.92 -4.60
N ASP A 312 -20.90 17.71 -5.89
CA ASP A 312 -21.13 16.40 -6.48
C ASP A 312 -19.77 15.68 -6.57
N MET A 313 -19.44 14.93 -5.53
CA MET A 313 -18.17 14.22 -5.41
C MET A 313 -18.20 12.97 -6.29
N ALA A 314 -17.31 12.89 -7.26
CA ALA A 314 -17.20 11.71 -8.12
C ALA A 314 -16.80 10.50 -7.30
N THR A 315 -17.44 9.35 -7.54
CA THR A 315 -17.07 8.12 -6.84
C THR A 315 -16.27 7.19 -7.76
N LEU A 316 -15.32 6.45 -7.17
CA LEU A 316 -14.43 5.57 -7.90
C LEU A 316 -14.11 4.31 -7.10
N THR A 317 -14.12 3.17 -7.77
CA THR A 317 -13.57 1.93 -7.20
C THR A 317 -12.06 1.88 -7.42
N LEU A 318 -11.29 1.61 -6.37
CA LEU A 318 -9.85 1.48 -6.45
C LEU A 318 -9.40 0.13 -5.86
N ARG A 319 -8.94 -0.76 -6.73
CA ARG A 319 -8.39 -2.05 -6.30
C ARG A 319 -6.94 -1.88 -5.84
N VAL A 320 -6.64 -2.35 -4.63
CA VAL A 320 -5.28 -2.32 -4.07
C VAL A 320 -4.86 -3.69 -3.58
N PRO A 321 -3.55 -4.04 -3.65
CA PRO A 321 -3.07 -5.35 -3.19
C PRO A 321 -3.24 -5.61 -1.69
N SER A 322 -3.28 -4.56 -0.86
CA SER A 322 -3.41 -4.68 0.59
C SER A 322 -4.25 -3.53 1.17
N LEU A 323 -5.54 -3.78 1.40
CA LEU A 323 -6.45 -2.76 1.90
C LEU A 323 -6.05 -2.25 3.29
N GLN A 324 -5.65 -3.15 4.20
CA GLN A 324 -5.19 -2.82 5.56
C GLN A 324 -4.08 -1.75 5.59
N HIS A 325 -3.23 -1.70 4.57
CA HIS A 325 -2.07 -0.81 4.51
C HIS A 325 -2.25 0.37 3.55
N PHE A 326 -3.44 0.56 2.99
CA PHE A 326 -3.73 1.68 2.10
C PHE A 326 -3.68 3.03 2.84
N ASP A 327 -4.12 3.04 4.10
CA ASP A 327 -4.17 4.23 4.96
C ASP A 327 -2.78 4.89 5.15
N VAL A 328 -1.75 4.07 5.35
CA VAL A 328 -0.34 4.50 5.47
C VAL A 328 0.12 5.19 4.19
N VAL A 329 -0.23 4.63 3.03
CA VAL A 329 0.10 5.19 1.72
C VAL A 329 -0.62 6.52 1.52
N LEU A 330 -1.92 6.58 1.81
CA LEU A 330 -2.72 7.79 1.66
C LEU A 330 -2.20 8.91 2.55
N ARG A 331 -1.90 8.62 3.82
CA ARG A 331 -1.32 9.60 4.74
C ARG A 331 0.04 10.12 4.28
N TRP A 332 0.88 9.25 3.70
CA TRP A 332 2.15 9.69 3.12
C TRP A 332 1.94 10.60 1.91
N LEU A 333 0.98 10.32 1.02
CA LEU A 333 0.68 11.17 -0.15
C LEU A 333 0.31 12.61 0.25
N TYR A 334 -0.32 12.81 1.41
CA TYR A 334 -0.64 14.14 1.92
C TYR A 334 0.49 14.78 2.71
N SER A 335 1.13 14.04 3.62
CA SER A 335 2.14 14.61 4.50
C SER A 335 3.50 14.80 3.81
N GLN A 336 3.81 13.97 2.82
CA GLN A 336 5.12 13.79 2.21
C GLN A 336 6.26 13.61 3.23
N SER A 337 5.91 13.23 4.46
CA SER A 337 6.84 13.18 5.59
C SER A 337 7.54 11.83 5.61
N THR A 338 8.85 11.85 5.34
CA THR A 338 9.71 10.68 5.43
C THR A 338 9.76 10.14 6.87
N THR A 339 9.84 11.04 7.85
CA THR A 339 9.85 10.70 9.27
C THR A 339 8.55 10.03 9.70
N SER A 340 7.40 10.58 9.30
CA SER A 340 6.09 10.01 9.67
C SER A 340 5.89 8.64 9.06
N LEU A 341 6.25 8.45 7.78
CA LEU A 341 6.19 7.14 7.13
C LEU A 341 7.10 6.13 7.84
N LEU A 342 8.34 6.50 8.13
CA LEU A 342 9.26 5.61 8.85
C LEU A 342 8.73 5.26 10.25
N HIS A 343 8.13 6.21 10.97
CA HIS A 343 7.51 5.97 12.27
C HIS A 343 6.34 4.98 12.21
N GLU A 344 5.56 4.99 11.13
CA GLU A 344 4.44 4.05 10.95
C GLU A 344 4.89 2.64 10.60
N LEU A 345 6.05 2.50 9.95
CA LEU A 345 6.61 1.21 9.54
C LEU A 345 7.45 0.55 10.63
N LEU A 346 7.84 1.31 11.66
CA LEU A 346 8.68 0.83 12.76
C LEU A 346 7.87 0.64 14.06
N PRO A 347 8.28 -0.29 14.95
CA PRO A 347 7.62 -0.52 16.22
C PRO A 347 8.05 0.54 17.27
N ILE A 348 7.78 1.83 17.00
CA ILE A 348 8.29 2.96 17.78
C ILE A 348 7.97 2.84 19.28
N LYS A 349 6.74 2.43 19.63
CA LYS A 349 6.32 2.23 21.03
C LYS A 349 7.24 1.24 21.77
N TYR A 350 7.63 0.16 21.08
CA TYR A 350 8.52 -0.85 21.63
C TYR A 350 9.95 -0.32 21.79
N ILE A 351 10.44 0.39 20.76
CA ILE A 351 11.78 0.97 20.75
C ILE A 351 11.94 1.95 21.92
N VAL A 352 10.98 2.87 22.10
CA VAL A 352 10.99 3.84 23.19
C VAL A 352 10.98 3.13 24.54
N ALA A 353 10.07 2.18 24.75
CA ALA A 353 9.99 1.43 26.01
C ALA A 353 11.30 0.68 26.35
N TYR A 354 11.94 0.07 25.34
CA TYR A 354 13.24 -0.59 25.51
C TYR A 354 14.33 0.41 25.92
N LEU A 355 14.45 1.54 25.22
CA LEU A 355 15.48 2.55 25.48
C LEU A 355 15.31 3.18 26.86
N THR A 356 14.08 3.47 27.28
CA THR A 356 13.77 3.96 28.62
C THR A 356 14.17 2.93 29.68
N ARG A 357 13.87 1.64 29.48
CA ARG A 357 14.28 0.58 30.42
C ARG A 357 15.80 0.42 30.50
N ARG A 358 16.48 0.53 29.35
CA ARG A 358 17.95 0.48 29.25
C ARG A 358 18.59 1.63 30.01
N SER A 359 18.06 2.86 29.89
CA SER A 359 18.60 4.04 30.58
C SER A 359 18.43 3.97 32.09
N ILE A 360 17.29 3.44 32.58
CA ILE A 360 17.05 3.21 34.00
C ILE A 360 18.03 2.17 34.56
N THR A 361 18.24 1.06 33.85
CA THR A 361 19.13 -0.02 34.30
C THR A 361 20.60 0.43 34.38
N LYS A 362 21.06 1.21 33.39
CA LYS A 362 22.42 1.79 33.41
C LYS A 362 22.64 2.71 34.62
N ARG A 363 21.65 3.54 34.96
CA ARG A 363 21.71 4.40 36.16
C ARG A 363 21.76 3.62 37.46
N LYS A 364 20.98 2.53 37.56
CA LYS A 364 21.00 1.68 38.76
C LYS A 364 22.38 1.05 38.97
N ALA A 365 23.02 0.59 37.88
CA ALA A 365 24.37 0.01 37.95
C ALA A 365 25.45 1.04 38.30
N SER A 366 25.34 2.29 37.84
CA SER A 366 26.28 3.35 38.22
C SER A 366 26.05 3.88 39.64
N ALA A 367 24.80 3.92 40.11
CA ALA A 367 24.47 4.34 41.47
C ALA A 367 24.97 3.34 42.52
N SER A 368 24.91 2.03 42.24
CA SER A 368 25.48 0.99 43.12
C SER A 368 27.01 0.98 43.17
N ALA A 369 27.69 1.73 42.30
CA ALA A 369 29.14 1.87 42.31
C ALA A 369 29.63 3.17 43.00
N SER A 370 28.70 4.04 43.41
CA SER A 370 29.01 5.35 43.99
C SER A 370 28.24 5.53 45.30
N ASP A 371 28.57 4.72 46.30
CA ASP A 371 28.25 5.03 47.69
C ASP A 371 28.98 6.32 48.08
N ASN A 372 28.26 7.24 48.73
CA ASN A 372 28.69 8.55 49.26
C ASN A 372 28.36 9.79 48.39
N ASN A 373 27.08 10.11 48.21
CA ASN A 373 26.49 11.34 48.77
C ASN A 373 25.02 11.53 48.37
N LYS A 374 24.20 11.82 49.39
CA LYS A 374 22.79 12.19 49.28
C LYS A 374 22.65 13.58 48.66
N GLN A 375 21.84 13.72 47.61
CA GLN A 375 20.71 14.66 47.56
C GLN A 375 19.94 14.41 46.25
N GLU A 376 18.73 13.86 46.39
CA GLU A 376 17.77 13.60 45.33
C GLU A 376 17.22 14.89 44.72
N SER A 377 17.20 14.96 43.40
CA SER A 377 16.07 15.53 42.67
C SER A 377 15.81 14.67 41.44
N ALA A 378 14.67 13.97 41.46
CA ALA A 378 14.22 13.03 40.44
C ALA A 378 13.74 13.78 39.19
N ALA A 379 14.65 14.41 38.45
CA ALA A 379 14.35 14.89 37.11
C ALA A 379 14.26 13.66 36.17
N ILE A 380 13.10 13.50 35.53
CA ILE A 380 12.90 12.54 34.43
C ILE A 380 13.90 12.93 33.34
N ALA A 381 15.01 12.19 33.25
CA ALA A 381 16.01 12.42 32.22
C ALA A 381 15.37 12.13 30.86
N ASP A 382 15.18 13.20 30.09
CA ASP A 382 14.71 13.14 28.72
C ASP A 382 15.71 12.32 27.90
N VAL A 383 15.24 11.23 27.30
CA VAL A 383 16.09 10.44 26.40
C VAL A 383 16.35 11.33 25.20
N ASP A 384 17.60 11.76 25.00
CA ASP A 384 17.97 12.59 23.85
C ASP A 384 17.82 11.77 22.55
N VAL A 385 16.59 11.79 22.00
CA VAL A 385 16.18 11.06 20.80
C VAL A 385 17.03 11.47 19.59
N SER A 386 17.58 12.69 19.60
CA SER A 386 18.37 13.24 18.49
C SER A 386 19.71 12.52 18.27
N LYS A 387 20.20 11.79 19.29
CA LYS A 387 21.48 11.05 19.24
C LYS A 387 21.32 9.56 18.97
N LEU A 388 20.10 9.07 18.74
CA LEU A 388 19.88 7.65 18.53
C LEU A 388 20.49 7.19 17.21
N SER A 389 21.47 6.29 17.30
CA SER A 389 22.08 5.66 16.13
C SER A 389 21.17 4.58 15.54
N THR A 390 21.35 4.25 14.27
CA THR A 390 20.69 3.09 13.63
C THR A 390 21.00 1.78 14.36
N LEU A 391 22.18 1.69 14.97
CA LEU A 391 22.59 0.55 15.79
C LEU A 391 21.73 0.44 17.06
N ASP A 392 21.43 1.56 17.74
CA ASP A 392 20.59 1.56 18.94
C ASP A 392 19.15 1.11 18.62
N LEU A 393 18.61 1.55 17.47
CA LEU A 393 17.30 1.13 16.98
C LEU A 393 17.28 -0.37 16.69
N ALA A 394 18.29 -0.87 15.96
CA ALA A 394 18.41 -2.28 15.64
C ALA A 394 18.61 -3.14 16.89
N GLU A 395 19.41 -2.66 17.85
CA GLU A 395 19.60 -3.29 19.16
C GLU A 395 18.27 -3.38 19.92
N ALA A 396 17.50 -2.29 20.00
CA ALA A 396 16.21 -2.29 20.68
C ALA A 396 15.29 -3.35 20.09
N MET A 397 15.09 -3.31 18.77
CA MET A 397 14.24 -4.26 18.06
C MET A 397 14.75 -5.70 18.10
N SER A 398 16.06 -5.94 18.26
CA SER A 398 16.64 -7.29 18.32
C SER A 398 16.08 -8.16 19.47
N THR A 399 15.42 -7.56 20.45
CA THR A 399 14.78 -8.25 21.57
C THR A 399 13.34 -8.70 21.28
N MET A 400 12.82 -8.40 20.10
CA MET A 400 11.48 -8.79 19.64
C MET A 400 11.42 -10.25 19.20
N SER A 401 10.19 -10.79 19.14
CA SER A 401 9.95 -12.14 18.63
C SER A 401 10.07 -12.22 17.10
N THR A 402 10.42 -13.40 16.58
CA THR A 402 10.43 -13.65 15.13
C THR A 402 9.07 -13.40 14.47
N LYS A 403 7.97 -13.75 15.16
CA LYS A 403 6.61 -13.48 14.67
C LYS A 403 6.40 -11.99 14.40
N THR A 404 6.79 -11.13 15.34
CA THR A 404 6.63 -9.69 15.20
C THR A 404 7.48 -9.12 14.07
N PHE A 405 8.69 -9.65 13.84
CA PHE A 405 9.49 -9.25 12.67
C PHE A 405 8.78 -9.59 11.35
N LEU A 406 8.18 -10.78 11.25
CA LEU A 406 7.46 -11.18 10.04
C LEU A 406 6.22 -10.31 9.80
N GLU A 407 5.49 -9.93 10.86
CA GLU A 407 4.34 -9.00 10.78
C GLU A 407 4.76 -7.60 10.29
N LEU A 408 5.89 -7.08 10.78
CA LEU A 408 6.45 -5.79 10.33
C LEU A 408 6.89 -5.86 8.86
N LEU A 409 7.59 -6.93 8.46
CA LEU A 409 7.98 -7.13 7.06
C LEU A 409 6.77 -7.26 6.13
N GLN A 410 5.71 -7.94 6.57
CA GLN A 410 4.46 -8.05 5.83
C GLN A 410 3.79 -6.68 5.67
N THR A 411 3.82 -5.85 6.72
CA THR A 411 3.31 -4.47 6.68
C THR A 411 4.05 -3.64 5.63
N ILE A 412 5.39 -3.61 5.69
CA ILE A 412 6.23 -2.88 4.72
C ILE A 412 5.97 -3.40 3.29
N GLN A 413 5.86 -4.71 3.12
CA GLN A 413 5.57 -5.31 1.82
C GLN A 413 4.18 -4.91 1.30
N GLY A 414 3.18 -4.84 2.15
CA GLY A 414 1.84 -4.38 1.77
C GLY A 414 1.82 -2.92 1.33
N VAL A 415 2.51 -2.05 2.08
CA VAL A 415 2.70 -0.63 1.69
C VAL A 415 3.45 -0.52 0.36
N TRP A 416 4.51 -1.30 0.16
CA TRP A 416 5.25 -1.37 -1.11
C TRP A 416 4.35 -1.80 -2.27
N LYS A 417 3.57 -2.88 -2.10
CA LYS A 417 2.66 -3.38 -3.16
C LYS A 417 1.60 -2.34 -3.53
N ASN A 418 1.02 -1.67 -2.54
CA ASN A 418 0.08 -0.59 -2.77
C ASN A 418 0.73 0.57 -3.53
N GLY A 419 1.93 0.99 -3.13
CA GLY A 419 2.68 2.03 -3.83
C GLY A 419 2.95 1.67 -5.30
N VAL A 420 3.26 0.40 -5.59
CA VAL A 420 3.47 -0.07 -6.98
C VAL A 420 2.17 -0.03 -7.76
N ALA A 421 1.07 -0.48 -7.15
CA ALA A 421 -0.25 -0.50 -7.79
C ALA A 421 -0.76 0.92 -8.11
N LEU A 422 -0.51 1.90 -7.25
CA LEU A 422 -0.84 3.30 -7.51
C LEU A 422 0.14 3.97 -8.48
N GLY A 423 1.36 3.45 -8.60
CA GLY A 423 2.40 4.08 -9.38
C GLY A 423 2.98 5.30 -8.67
N ILE A 424 3.40 5.17 -7.41
CA ILE A 424 3.99 6.31 -6.69
C ILE A 424 5.35 6.65 -7.28
N VAL A 425 5.51 7.89 -7.73
CA VAL A 425 6.71 8.38 -8.41
C VAL A 425 7.81 8.88 -7.48
N SER A 426 7.47 9.21 -6.23
CA SER A 426 8.40 9.85 -5.31
C SER A 426 9.50 8.90 -4.83
N TRP A 427 10.76 9.27 -5.08
CA TRP A 427 11.92 8.55 -4.58
C TRP A 427 11.98 8.47 -3.05
N ASN A 428 11.49 9.52 -2.38
CA ASN A 428 11.49 9.59 -0.91
C ASN A 428 10.62 8.49 -0.30
N PHE A 429 9.47 8.17 -0.90
CA PHE A 429 8.61 7.06 -0.46
C PHE A 429 9.36 5.73 -0.50
N TRP A 430 9.96 5.41 -1.65
CA TRP A 430 10.67 4.15 -1.87
C TRP A 430 11.90 4.01 -0.95
N THR A 431 12.66 5.09 -0.80
CA THR A 431 13.83 5.13 0.08
C THR A 431 13.46 4.84 1.53
N GLN A 432 12.34 5.36 2.03
CA GLN A 432 11.92 5.08 3.40
C GLN A 432 11.45 3.64 3.61
N LEU A 433 10.80 3.04 2.61
CA LEU A 433 10.46 1.61 2.67
C LEU A 433 11.72 0.74 2.73
N ASP A 434 12.75 1.07 1.94
CA ASP A 434 14.04 0.39 1.97
C ASP A 434 14.74 0.57 3.33
N ASN A 435 14.73 1.79 3.88
CA ASN A 435 15.30 2.07 5.19
C ASN A 435 14.61 1.26 6.30
N ALA A 436 13.27 1.25 6.32
CA ALA A 436 12.49 0.47 7.26
C ALA A 436 12.81 -1.03 7.12
N TRP A 437 12.81 -1.56 5.89
CA TRP A 437 13.13 -2.95 5.60
C TRP A 437 14.53 -3.33 6.12
N ASN A 438 15.55 -2.53 5.81
CA ASN A 438 16.93 -2.78 6.23
C ASN A 438 17.08 -2.76 7.75
N LEU A 439 16.42 -1.83 8.45
CA LEU A 439 16.42 -1.77 9.92
C LEU A 439 15.81 -3.03 10.55
N ILE A 440 14.67 -3.49 10.01
CA ILE A 440 13.99 -4.71 10.50
C ILE A 440 14.83 -5.97 10.23
N ILE A 441 15.40 -6.11 9.03
CA ILE A 441 16.29 -7.23 8.71
C ILE A 441 17.55 -7.21 9.58
N GLY A 442 18.17 -6.04 9.77
CA GLY A 442 19.35 -5.87 10.63
C GLY A 442 19.06 -6.28 12.07
N ALA A 443 17.93 -5.82 12.63
CA ALA A 443 17.48 -6.21 13.96
C ALA A 443 17.21 -7.71 14.10
N MET A 444 16.61 -8.34 13.08
CA MET A 444 16.34 -9.78 13.06
C MET A 444 17.63 -10.60 13.01
N VAL A 445 18.63 -10.17 12.24
CA VAL A 445 19.97 -10.79 12.22
C VAL A 445 20.64 -10.66 13.60
N ALA A 446 20.61 -9.46 14.19
CA ALA A 446 21.14 -9.24 15.54
C ALA A 446 20.43 -10.10 16.60
N SER A 447 19.10 -10.26 16.50
CA SER A 447 18.29 -11.12 17.37
C SER A 447 18.72 -12.59 17.30
N LYS A 448 18.97 -13.08 16.08
CA LYS A 448 19.45 -14.44 15.85
C LYS A 448 20.84 -14.67 16.45
N HIS A 449 21.77 -13.74 16.25
CA HIS A 449 23.10 -13.82 16.85
C HIS A 449 23.04 -13.81 18.38
N ARG A 450 22.20 -12.95 18.98
CA ARG A 450 21.98 -12.94 20.45
C ARG A 450 21.45 -14.27 20.95
N SER A 451 20.48 -14.87 20.27
CA SER A 451 19.92 -16.18 20.64
C SER A 451 20.99 -17.29 20.56
N GLN A 452 21.83 -17.28 19.53
CA GLN A 452 22.93 -18.24 19.39
C GLN A 452 23.98 -18.10 20.50
N LEU A 453 24.37 -16.87 20.84
CA LEU A 453 25.31 -16.61 21.93
C LEU A 453 24.74 -17.05 23.28
N LYS A 454 23.45 -16.81 23.54
CA LYS A 454 22.78 -17.31 24.76
C LYS A 454 22.77 -18.83 24.82
N MET A 455 22.45 -19.51 23.72
CA MET A 455 22.48 -20.98 23.68
C MET A 455 23.89 -21.53 23.91
N ALA A 456 24.91 -20.90 23.32
CA ALA A 456 26.31 -21.28 23.54
C ALA A 456 26.75 -21.08 25.00
N ALA A 457 26.35 -19.96 25.62
CA ALA A 457 26.64 -19.68 27.03
C ALA A 457 25.95 -20.68 27.97
N VAL A 458 24.69 -21.03 27.71
CA VAL A 458 23.96 -22.06 28.48
C VAL A 458 24.63 -23.42 28.31
N ALA A 459 24.99 -23.81 27.08
CA ALA A 459 25.69 -25.06 26.82
C ALA A 459 27.05 -25.12 27.53
N ALA A 460 27.82 -24.02 27.53
CA ALA A 460 29.08 -23.91 28.25
C ALA A 460 28.89 -24.01 29.77
N ALA A 461 27.86 -23.35 30.33
CA ALA A 461 27.54 -23.45 31.75
C ALA A 461 27.15 -24.89 32.14
N THR A 462 26.35 -25.58 31.33
CA THR A 462 26.00 -26.99 31.57
C THR A 462 27.19 -27.93 31.46
N ALA A 463 28.13 -27.65 30.55
CA ALA A 463 29.36 -28.43 30.41
C ALA A 463 30.29 -28.24 31.62
N ASN A 464 30.40 -27.01 32.13
CA ASN A 464 31.18 -26.71 33.34
C ASN A 464 30.57 -27.39 34.57
N GLU A 465 29.25 -27.36 34.71
CA GLU A 465 28.52 -28.06 35.79
C GLU A 465 28.76 -29.58 35.74
N LEU A 466 28.64 -30.20 34.56
CA LEU A 466 28.91 -31.63 34.38
C LEU A 466 30.37 -31.97 34.72
N THR A 467 31.31 -31.10 34.36
CA THR A 467 32.73 -31.27 34.65
C THR A 467 32.99 -31.21 36.16
N ALA A 468 32.35 -30.27 36.88
CA ALA A 468 32.44 -30.17 38.33
C ALA A 468 31.86 -31.41 39.03
N GLN A 469 30.72 -31.92 38.55
CA GLN A 469 30.11 -33.15 39.08
C GLN A 469 31.01 -34.36 38.88
N LEU A 470 31.63 -34.53 37.70
CA LEU A 470 32.57 -35.62 37.45
C LEU A 470 33.80 -35.57 38.36
N GLN A 471 34.36 -34.37 38.58
CA GLN A 471 35.48 -34.18 39.50
C GLN A 471 35.12 -34.54 40.95
N SER A 472 33.91 -34.20 41.39
CA SER A 472 33.44 -34.55 42.74
C SER A 472 33.20 -36.05 42.95
N THR A 473 32.99 -36.84 41.88
CA THR A 473 32.72 -38.28 41.96
C THR A 473 33.97 -39.17 41.84
N ARG A 474 35.15 -38.59 41.61
CA ARG A 474 36.41 -39.35 41.53
C ARG A 474 36.86 -39.68 42.96
N ILE A 475 36.38 -40.81 43.48
CA ILE A 475 36.74 -41.39 44.78
C ILE A 475 38.24 -41.68 44.79
N GLU A 476 38.94 -41.22 45.83
CA GLU A 476 40.35 -41.54 46.14
C GLU A 476 40.54 -43.01 46.54
#